data_AF-A0A5M5W2A6-F1
#
_entry.id   AF-A0A5M5W2A6-F1
#
_cell.length_a   1.000
_cell.length_b   1.000
_cell.length_c   1.000
_cell.angle_alpha   90.00
_cell.angle_beta   90.00
_cell.angle_gamma   90.00
#
_symmetry.space_group_name_H-M   'P 1'
#
loop_
_entity.id
_entity.type
_entity.pdbx_description
1 polymer ?
#
loop_
_entity_poly.entity_id
_entity_poly.type
_entity_poly.pdbx_seq_one_letter_code
_entity_poly.pdbx_strand_id
1 'polypeptide(L)'
;MPYLHLIDEAIGLLNTEIRLIEWRIKYPEQLQQRANKQFLSPLFLVDKTTLINIMEMVSGLFLSKSIIYQNGKPAYWVDLSKGFEWLFNIKIGDCYQKHEDVIKRKPGKLTEFLNGLADFIRKEHDKKDIHQFPVYLTQ
;
A
#
# COMPACT_ATOMS: atom_id res chain seq x y z
N MET A 1 32.52 47.10 -1.91
CA MET A 1 31.56 46.94 -3.02
C MET A 1 30.74 45.67 -2.77
N PRO A 2 29.55 45.77 -2.15
CA PRO A 2 28.76 44.62 -1.66
C PRO A 2 28.26 43.66 -2.76
N TYR A 3 28.22 44.11 -4.01
CA TYR A 3 27.77 43.32 -5.16
C TYR A 3 28.72 42.18 -5.56
N LEU A 4 30.03 42.33 -5.36
CA LEU A 4 30.98 41.23 -5.63
C LEU A 4 30.77 40.04 -4.69
N HIS A 5 30.45 40.30 -3.42
CA HIS A 5 30.22 39.23 -2.43
C HIS A 5 29.00 38.38 -2.79
N LEU A 6 27.91 39.00 -3.26
CA LEU A 6 26.70 38.30 -3.71
C LEU A 6 26.98 37.41 -4.94
N ILE A 7 27.86 37.86 -5.84
CA ILE A 7 28.28 37.08 -7.01
C ILE A 7 29.11 35.88 -6.58
N ASP A 8 30.09 36.08 -5.69
CA ASP A 8 30.94 34.99 -5.19
C ASP A 8 30.12 33.92 -4.45
N GLU A 9 29.10 34.35 -3.69
CA GLU A 9 28.17 33.44 -3.00
C GLU A 9 27.28 32.66 -3.98
N ALA A 10 26.75 33.31 -5.02
CA ALA A 10 25.99 32.65 -6.07
C ALA A 10 26.84 31.62 -6.85
N ILE A 11 28.11 31.94 -7.13
CA ILE A 11 29.07 31.01 -7.75
C ILE A 11 29.35 29.84 -6.80
N GLY A 12 29.50 30.08 -5.50
CA GLY A 12 29.67 29.04 -4.48
C GLY A 12 28.49 28.07 -4.41
N LEU A 13 27.26 28.58 -4.50
CA LEU A 13 26.04 27.78 -4.57
C LEU A 13 26.01 26.91 -5.83
N LEU A 14 26.25 27.48 -7.00
CA LEU A 14 26.28 26.75 -8.26
C LEU A 14 27.34 25.64 -8.26
N ASN A 15 28.54 25.91 -7.74
CA ASN A 15 29.59 24.89 -7.61
C ASN A 15 29.17 23.74 -6.67
N THR A 16 28.41 24.06 -5.63
CA THR A 16 27.87 23.05 -4.71
C THR A 16 26.81 22.19 -5.41
N GLU A 17 25.91 22.80 -6.18
CA GLU A 17 24.90 22.07 -6.96
C GLU A 17 25.54 21.17 -8.03
N ILE A 18 26.54 21.67 -8.76
CA ILE A 18 27.31 20.89 -9.73
C ILE A 18 27.94 19.67 -9.04
N ARG A 19 28.57 19.88 -7.88
CA ARG A 19 29.19 18.79 -7.11
C ARG A 19 28.16 17.75 -6.64
N LEU A 20 26.97 18.18 -6.25
CA LEU A 20 25.88 17.26 -5.87
C LEU A 20 25.40 16.43 -7.07
N ILE A 21 25.33 17.01 -8.26
CA ILE A 21 24.96 16.30 -9.49
C ILE A 21 26.05 15.30 -9.88
N GLU A 22 27.33 15.68 -9.82
CA GLU A 22 28.46 14.79 -10.08
C GLU A 22 28.46 13.59 -9.13
N TRP A 23 28.20 13.84 -7.85
CA TRP A 23 28.06 12.77 -6.85
C TRP A 23 26.90 11.81 -7.18
N ARG A 24 25.78 12.35 -7.66
CA ARG A 24 24.62 11.56 -8.10
C ARG A 24 24.92 10.69 -9.31
N ILE A 25 25.76 11.16 -10.23
CA ILE A 25 26.21 10.37 -11.39
C ILE A 25 27.23 9.31 -10.97
N LYS A 26 28.11 9.63 -10.02
CA LYS A 26 29.20 8.75 -9.58
C LYS A 26 28.73 7.59 -8.69
N TYR A 27 27.66 7.80 -7.91
CA TYR A 27 27.15 6.79 -6.95
C TYR A 27 25.63 6.58 -7.09
N PRO A 28 25.14 6.11 -8.24
CA PRO A 28 23.71 5.91 -8.47
C PRO A 28 23.09 4.89 -7.52
N GLU A 29 23.85 3.88 -7.08
CA GLU A 29 23.41 2.81 -6.18
C GLU A 29 22.96 3.31 -4.79
N GLN A 30 23.56 4.36 -4.24
CA GLN A 30 23.17 4.91 -2.93
C GLN A 30 21.80 5.58 -2.97
N LEU A 31 21.45 6.17 -4.12
CA LEU A 31 20.13 6.75 -4.37
C LEU A 31 19.11 5.68 -4.74
N GLN A 32 19.52 4.66 -5.51
CA GLN A 32 18.68 3.50 -5.76
C GLN A 32 18.33 2.76 -4.47
N GLN A 33 19.22 2.65 -3.49
CA GLN A 33 18.86 2.05 -2.19
C GLN A 33 17.84 2.88 -1.40
N ARG A 34 17.79 4.21 -1.59
CA ARG A 34 16.74 5.08 -1.05
C ARG A 34 15.43 5.02 -1.84
N ALA A 35 15.48 4.88 -3.17
CA ALA A 35 14.31 4.85 -4.04
C ALA A 35 13.68 3.45 -4.18
N ASN A 36 14.51 2.40 -4.19
CA ASN A 36 14.12 0.98 -4.30
C ASN A 36 13.80 0.34 -2.95
N LYS A 37 14.06 1.03 -1.83
CA LYS A 37 13.23 0.86 -0.64
C LYS A 37 11.87 1.51 -0.89
N GLN A 38 11.15 1.05 -1.92
CA GLN A 38 9.71 0.99 -1.80
C GLN A 38 9.48 0.30 -0.47
N PHE A 39 8.91 1.02 0.49
CA PHE A 39 8.64 0.49 1.82
C PHE A 39 7.73 -0.71 1.65
N LEU A 40 8.30 -1.89 1.44
CA LEU A 40 7.54 -3.12 1.33
C LEU A 40 6.85 -3.27 2.67
N SER A 41 5.53 -3.49 2.63
CA SER A 41 4.79 -3.73 3.85
C SER A 41 5.41 -4.94 4.56
N PRO A 42 5.51 -4.93 5.90
CA PRO A 42 5.97 -6.12 6.63
C PRO A 42 4.97 -7.28 6.53
N LEU A 43 3.75 -7.03 6.01
CA LEU A 43 2.70 -8.02 5.87
C LEU A 43 2.81 -8.73 4.53
N PHE A 44 2.76 -10.05 4.59
CA PHE A 44 2.74 -10.92 3.43
C PHE A 44 1.53 -11.84 3.50
N LEU A 45 1.03 -12.19 2.33
CA LEU A 45 -0.01 -13.18 2.20
C LEU A 45 0.58 -14.56 2.39
N VAL A 46 -0.09 -15.39 3.18
CA VAL A 46 0.17 -16.83 3.17
C VAL A 46 -0.29 -17.35 1.81
N ASP A 47 0.58 -18.07 1.10
CA ASP A 47 0.56 -18.55 -0.30
C ASP A 47 -0.80 -19.05 -0.85
N LYS A 48 -1.78 -19.28 0.01
CA LYS A 48 -3.14 -19.77 -0.28
C LYS A 48 -4.18 -18.68 -0.53
N THR A 49 -3.95 -17.41 -0.19
CA THR A 49 -4.94 -16.36 -0.48
C THR A 49 -4.88 -16.01 -1.96
N THR A 50 -5.89 -16.45 -2.71
CA THR A 50 -6.01 -16.11 -4.13
C THR A 50 -6.23 -14.60 -4.27
N LEU A 51 -5.58 -13.97 -5.25
CA LEU A 51 -5.74 -12.53 -5.55
C LEU A 51 -7.22 -12.09 -5.62
N ILE A 52 -8.08 -12.98 -6.12
CA ILE A 52 -9.53 -12.77 -6.23
C ILE A 52 -10.21 -12.55 -4.86
N ASN A 53 -9.72 -13.16 -3.79
CA ASN A 53 -10.23 -13.01 -2.42
C ASN A 53 -9.92 -11.62 -1.88
N ILE A 54 -8.73 -11.10 -2.19
CA ILE A 54 -8.34 -9.73 -1.83
C ILE A 54 -9.16 -8.74 -2.64
N MET A 55 -9.35 -9.00 -3.94
CA MET A 55 -10.22 -8.18 -4.76
C MET A 55 -11.66 -8.18 -4.29
N GLU A 56 -12.15 -9.25 -3.68
CA GLU A 56 -13.46 -9.32 -3.02
C GLU A 56 -13.54 -8.33 -1.84
N MET A 57 -12.52 -8.30 -0.98
CA MET A 57 -12.43 -7.30 0.10
C MET A 57 -12.37 -5.87 -0.43
N VAL A 58 -11.46 -5.62 -1.38
CA VAL A 58 -11.29 -4.28 -1.98
C VAL A 58 -12.59 -3.81 -2.62
N SER A 59 -13.29 -4.70 -3.33
CA SER A 59 -14.60 -4.42 -3.93
C SER A 59 -15.66 -4.10 -2.87
N GLY A 60 -15.74 -4.90 -1.80
CA GLY A 60 -16.67 -4.66 -0.70
C GLY A 60 -16.43 -3.31 -0.02
N LEU A 61 -15.16 -2.99 0.27
CA LEU A 61 -14.76 -1.72 0.88
C LEU A 61 -15.07 -0.53 -0.02
N PHE A 62 -14.78 -0.62 -1.32
CA PHE A 62 -15.12 0.43 -2.29
C PHE A 62 -16.63 0.68 -2.37
N LEU A 63 -17.42 -0.39 -2.50
CA LEU A 63 -18.88 -0.30 -2.59
C LEU A 63 -19.51 0.24 -1.30
N SER A 64 -18.92 -0.09 -0.15
CA SER A 64 -19.38 0.43 1.15
C SER A 64 -19.19 1.94 1.32
N LYS A 65 -18.30 2.56 0.51
CA LYS A 65 -17.87 3.97 0.63
C LYS A 65 -17.39 4.35 2.04
N SER A 66 -16.97 3.38 2.84
CA SER A 66 -16.55 3.58 4.24
C SER A 66 -15.13 4.12 4.36
N ILE A 67 -14.36 4.12 3.26
CA ILE A 67 -13.00 4.64 3.22
C ILE A 67 -13.03 6.03 2.58
N ILE A 68 -12.56 7.01 3.35
CA ILE A 68 -12.47 8.41 2.93
C ILE A 68 -11.01 8.87 3.02
N TYR A 69 -10.64 9.82 2.17
CA TYR A 69 -9.40 10.57 2.33
C TYR A 69 -9.51 11.53 3.53
N GLN A 70 -8.37 12.09 3.94
CA GLN A 70 -8.31 13.12 4.99
C GLN A 70 -9.15 14.36 4.67
N ASN A 71 -9.41 14.62 3.38
CA ASN A 71 -10.27 15.72 2.92
C ASN A 71 -11.78 15.39 2.99
N GLY A 72 -12.17 14.24 3.54
CA GLY A 72 -13.56 13.80 3.68
C GLY A 72 -14.19 13.21 2.42
N LYS A 73 -13.48 13.18 1.28
CA LYS A 73 -14.00 12.59 0.04
C LYS A 73 -13.83 11.07 0.05
N PRO A 74 -14.76 10.30 -0.56
CA PRO A 74 -14.60 8.85 -0.71
C PRO A 74 -13.33 8.48 -1.47
N ALA A 75 -12.70 7.38 -1.07
CA ALA A 75 -11.54 6.85 -1.75
C ALA A 75 -11.87 6.42 -3.19
N TYR A 76 -11.00 6.78 -4.14
CA TYR A 76 -11.08 6.29 -5.51
C TYR A 76 -10.63 4.84 -5.60
N TRP A 77 -11.23 4.10 -6.54
CA TRP A 77 -10.92 2.69 -6.78
C TRP A 77 -9.43 2.40 -6.98
N VAL A 78 -8.77 3.22 -7.79
CA VAL A 78 -7.35 3.06 -8.15
C VAL A 78 -6.46 3.22 -6.93
N ASP A 79 -6.72 4.22 -6.10
CA ASP A 79 -5.90 4.49 -4.92
C ASP A 79 -6.14 3.43 -3.84
N LEU A 80 -7.38 2.97 -3.69
CA LEU A 80 -7.69 1.86 -2.80
C LEU A 80 -6.96 0.58 -3.24
N SER A 81 -7.00 0.25 -4.53
CA SER A 81 -6.30 -0.91 -5.08
C SER A 81 -4.79 -0.82 -4.84
N LYS A 82 -4.18 0.33 -5.13
CA LYS A 82 -2.75 0.57 -4.87
C LYS A 82 -2.38 0.46 -3.39
N GLY A 83 -3.27 0.90 -2.49
CA GLY A 83 -3.10 0.74 -1.05
C GLY A 83 -2.99 -0.73 -0.65
N PHE A 84 -3.81 -1.60 -1.25
CA PHE A 84 -3.76 -3.05 -1.01
C PHE A 84 -2.56 -3.73 -1.69
N GLU A 85 -2.16 -3.28 -2.88
CA GLU A 85 -0.91 -3.72 -3.51
C GLU A 85 0.29 -3.47 -2.58
N TRP A 86 0.36 -2.26 -2.04
CA TRP A 86 1.40 -1.87 -1.09
C TRP A 86 1.31 -2.66 0.22
N LEU A 87 0.10 -2.81 0.78
CA LEU A 87 -0.12 -3.46 2.08
C LEU A 87 0.26 -4.95 2.09
N PHE A 88 0.02 -5.66 0.98
CA PHE A 88 0.25 -7.10 0.89
C PHE A 88 1.41 -7.50 -0.03
N ASN A 89 2.15 -6.52 -0.54
CA ASN A 89 3.22 -6.71 -1.53
C ASN A 89 2.77 -7.54 -2.75
N ILE A 90 1.56 -7.27 -3.24
CA ILE A 90 0.97 -7.95 -4.41
C ILE A 90 0.88 -7.03 -5.62
N LYS A 91 0.77 -7.62 -6.81
CA LYS A 91 0.48 -6.90 -8.05
C LYS A 91 -0.97 -7.11 -8.51
N ILE A 92 -1.81 -6.14 -8.23
CA ILE A 92 -3.14 -6.00 -8.80
C ILE A 92 -2.96 -5.31 -10.16
N GLY A 93 -2.71 -6.08 -11.22
CA GLY A 93 -2.68 -5.62 -12.63
C GLY A 93 -3.90 -4.77 -13.07
N ASP A 94 -4.75 -5.24 -13.98
CA ASP A 94 -5.95 -4.45 -14.33
C ASP A 94 -6.96 -4.48 -13.18
N CYS A 95 -6.97 -3.42 -12.37
CA CYS A 95 -7.83 -3.30 -11.20
C CYS A 95 -9.32 -3.22 -11.57
N TYR A 96 -9.68 -2.67 -12.73
CA TYR A 96 -11.08 -2.56 -13.15
C TYR A 96 -11.59 -3.89 -13.67
N GLN A 97 -10.80 -4.58 -14.50
CA GLN A 97 -11.17 -5.93 -14.97
C GLN A 97 -11.34 -6.89 -13.79
N LYS A 98 -10.42 -6.85 -12.81
CA LYS A 98 -10.51 -7.70 -11.62
C LYS A 98 -11.72 -7.40 -10.74
N HIS A 99 -12.13 -6.14 -10.66
CA HIS A 99 -13.40 -5.78 -10.00
C HIS A 99 -14.57 -6.40 -10.75
N GLU A 100 -14.60 -6.25 -12.06
CA GLU A 100 -15.68 -6.77 -12.88
C GLU A 100 -15.75 -8.31 -12.80
N ASP A 101 -14.61 -8.98 -12.80
CA ASP A 101 -14.50 -10.43 -12.59
C ASP A 101 -15.03 -10.84 -11.20
N VAL A 102 -14.82 -10.01 -10.17
CA VAL A 102 -15.45 -10.22 -8.86
C VAL A 102 -16.96 -10.18 -8.98
N ILE A 103 -17.52 -9.12 -9.58
CA ILE A 103 -18.97 -8.91 -9.67
C ILE A 103 -19.66 -9.93 -10.58
N LYS A 104 -18.99 -10.42 -11.63
CA LYS A 104 -19.52 -11.41 -12.58
C LYS A 104 -19.42 -12.87 -12.12
N ARG A 105 -18.87 -13.14 -10.93
CA ARG A 105 -18.73 -14.51 -10.42
C ARG A 105 -20.08 -15.20 -10.21
N LYS A 106 -20.06 -16.54 -10.22
CA LYS A 106 -21.23 -17.35 -9.84
C LYS A 106 -21.66 -16.99 -8.40
N PRO A 107 -22.97 -16.92 -8.12
CA PRO A 107 -23.48 -16.44 -6.83
C PRO A 107 -22.93 -17.20 -5.62
N GLY A 108 -22.71 -18.52 -5.75
CA GLY A 108 -22.12 -19.33 -4.66
C GLY A 108 -20.65 -19.05 -4.34
N LYS A 109 -19.90 -18.40 -5.25
CA LYS A 109 -18.48 -18.03 -5.08
C LYS A 109 -18.25 -16.52 -5.02
N LEU A 110 -19.34 -15.75 -5.04
CA LEU A 110 -19.29 -14.29 -5.16
C LEU A 110 -18.74 -13.64 -3.88
N THR A 111 -19.16 -14.15 -2.73
CA THR A 111 -18.78 -13.66 -1.39
C THR A 111 -18.20 -14.74 -0.49
N GLU A 112 -17.73 -15.85 -1.09
CA GLU A 112 -17.25 -17.03 -0.35
C GLU A 112 -16.15 -16.68 0.65
N PHE A 113 -15.23 -15.80 0.26
CA PHE A 113 -14.13 -15.40 1.12
C PHE A 113 -14.61 -14.50 2.27
N LEU A 114 -15.42 -13.49 1.99
CA LEU A 114 -15.98 -12.61 3.02
C LEU A 114 -16.88 -13.36 4.01
N ASN A 115 -17.65 -14.34 3.53
CA ASN A 115 -18.44 -15.22 4.40
C ASN A 115 -17.53 -16.06 5.31
N GLY A 116 -16.44 -16.60 4.78
CA GLY A 116 -15.42 -17.29 5.58
C GLY A 116 -14.82 -16.41 6.67
N LEU A 117 -14.48 -15.16 6.35
CA LEU A 117 -14.02 -14.18 7.34
C LEU A 117 -15.08 -13.90 8.41
N ALA A 118 -16.34 -13.73 8.00
CA ALA A 118 -17.44 -13.52 8.94
C ALA A 118 -17.62 -14.72 9.89
N ASP A 119 -17.47 -15.94 9.38
CA ASP A 119 -17.54 -17.16 10.20
C ASP A 119 -16.37 -17.28 11.18
N PHE A 120 -15.16 -16.84 10.82
CA PHE A 120 -14.05 -16.75 11.78
C PHE A 120 -14.35 -15.76 12.91
N ILE A 121 -14.92 -14.59 12.59
CA ILE A 121 -15.32 -13.59 13.60
C ILE A 121 -16.41 -14.15 14.53
N ARG A 122 -17.44 -14.81 13.98
CA ARG A 122 -18.50 -15.45 14.76
C ARG A 122 -17.95 -16.52 15.70
N LYS A 123 -17.08 -17.40 15.18
CA LYS A 123 -16.41 -18.43 16.00
C LYS A 123 -15.60 -17.81 17.12
N GLU A 124 -14.92 -16.69 16.88
CA GLU A 124 -14.14 -16.00 17.91
C GLU A 124 -15.05 -15.33 18.95
N HIS A 125 -16.16 -14.72 18.53
CA HIS A 125 -17.17 -14.16 19.43
C HIS A 125 -17.84 -15.24 20.31
N ASP A 126 -18.15 -16.40 19.73
CA ASP A 126 -18.83 -17.50 20.44
C ASP A 126 -17.91 -18.18 21.46
N LYS A 127 -16.58 -18.00 21.36
CA LYS A 127 -15.63 -18.27 22.45
C LYS A 127 -15.78 -17.19 23.54
N LYS A 128 -16.91 -17.21 24.25
CA LYS A 128 -17.11 -16.37 25.43
C LYS A 128 -15.98 -16.64 26.47
N ASP A 129 -15.30 -15.57 26.86
CA ASP A 129 -14.26 -15.51 27.91
C ASP A 129 -13.05 -16.44 27.77
N ILE A 130 -11.99 -15.95 27.10
CA ILE A 130 -10.65 -16.04 27.68
C ILE A 130 -9.94 -14.71 27.41
N HIS A 131 -9.67 -13.97 28.48
CA HIS A 131 -8.72 -12.87 28.50
C HIS A 131 -7.37 -13.32 27.94
N GLN A 132 -7.14 -13.15 26.64
CA GLN A 132 -5.83 -12.79 26.09
C GLN A 132 -6.02 -12.60 24.58
N PHE A 133 -5.88 -11.36 24.09
CA PHE A 133 -5.22 -11.21 22.80
C PHE A 133 -3.92 -11.97 22.93
N PRO A 134 -3.68 -13.04 22.16
CA PRO A 134 -2.44 -13.75 22.27
C PRO A 134 -1.34 -12.77 21.85
N VAL A 135 -0.42 -12.49 22.77
CA VAL A 135 0.83 -11.80 22.53
C VAL A 135 1.68 -12.73 21.65
N TYR A 136 1.30 -12.91 20.40
CA TYR A 136 2.09 -13.59 19.37
C TYR A 136 2.66 -12.56 18.38
N LEU A 137 3.00 -11.37 18.86
CA LEU A 137 3.69 -10.32 18.10
C LEU A 137 5.16 -10.14 18.52
N THR A 138 5.77 -11.13 19.15
CA THR A 138 7.22 -11.13 19.38
C THR A 138 7.80 -12.50 19.07
N GLN A 139 8.24 -12.67 17.82
CA GLN A 139 9.51 -13.29 17.44
C GLN A 139 9.87 -12.85 16.03
#